data_AF-A0A952QLB7-F1
#
_entry.id   AF-A0A952QLB7-F1
#
_cell.length_a   1.000
_cell.length_b   1.000
_cell.length_c   1.000
_cell.angle_alpha   90.00
_cell.angle_beta   90.00
_cell.angle_gamma   90.00
#
_symmetry.space_group_name_H-M   'P 1'
#
loop_
_entity.id
_entity.type
_entity.pdbx_description
1 polymer ?
#
loop_
_entity_poly.entity_id
_entity_poly.type
_entity_poly.pdbx_seq_one_letter_code
_entity_poly.pdbx_strand_id
1 'polypeptide(L)'
;MVTITEEQRNQVHRQYSSYLATLQSAYLESAICAIVAAECLSNAVNEIGFDNEAFALAVGCQHRTLQQSVMRALVAVANQLATSYAEGNYDLRNEAACKLAVEIAKLEFGLPFI
;
A
#
# COMPACT_ATOMS: atom_id res chain seq x y z
N MET A 1 17.12 3.85 -4.63
CA MET A 1 16.76 2.44 -4.35
C MET A 1 16.46 2.36 -2.87
N VAL A 2 15.31 1.80 -2.46
CA VAL A 2 15.01 1.61 -1.03
C VAL A 2 15.99 0.58 -0.49
N THR A 3 16.74 0.93 0.55
CA THR A 3 17.64 0.00 1.22
C THR A 3 16.83 -0.80 2.23
N ILE A 4 16.68 -2.09 1.99
CA ILE A 4 15.98 -3.01 2.90
C ILE A 4 17.02 -3.65 3.81
N THR A 5 16.85 -3.52 5.13
CA THR A 5 17.75 -4.15 6.10
C THR A 5 17.52 -5.66 6.13
N GLU A 6 18.52 -6.42 6.57
CA GLU A 6 18.38 -7.86 6.78
C GLU A 6 17.28 -8.18 7.80
N GLU A 7 17.14 -7.33 8.82
CA GLU A 7 16.07 -7.44 9.82
C GLU A 7 14.68 -7.30 9.20
N GLN A 8 14.46 -6.26 8.38
CA GLN A 8 13.19 -6.06 7.66
C GLN A 8 12.88 -7.25 6.75
N ARG A 9 13.88 -7.73 6.01
CA ARG A 9 13.74 -8.91 5.14
C ARG A 9 13.33 -10.15 5.94
N ASN A 10 14.00 -10.42 7.04
CA ASN A 10 13.71 -11.57 7.90
C ASN A 10 12.33 -11.47 8.56
N GLN A 11 11.89 -10.25 8.93
CA GLN A 11 10.54 -10.03 9.41
C GLN A 11 9.51 -10.37 8.33
N VAL A 12 9.66 -9.84 7.12
CA VAL A 12 8.74 -10.09 6.00
C VAL A 12 8.66 -11.57 5.66
N HIS A 13 9.79 -12.28 5.63
CA HIS A 13 9.79 -13.73 5.41
C HIS A 13 9.04 -14.49 6.49
N ARG A 14 9.10 -14.06 7.76
CA ARG A 14 8.38 -14.71 8.85
C ARG A 14 6.87 -14.44 8.76
N GLN A 15 6.48 -13.17 8.63
CA GLN A 15 5.07 -12.75 8.69
C GLN A 15 4.29 -13.12 7.42
N TYR A 16 4.91 -12.98 6.25
CA TYR A 16 4.25 -13.20 4.95
C TYR A 16 4.69 -14.50 4.28
N SER A 17 5.26 -15.46 5.02
CA SER A 17 5.77 -16.74 4.51
C SER A 17 4.77 -17.45 3.57
N SER A 18 3.51 -17.50 3.96
CA SER A 18 2.45 -18.16 3.18
C SER A 18 2.20 -17.46 1.85
N TYR A 19 2.18 -16.13 1.82
CA TYR A 19 2.02 -15.34 0.60
C TYR A 19 3.27 -15.44 -0.29
N LEU A 20 4.47 -15.31 0.29
CA LEU A 20 5.72 -15.39 -0.48
C LEU A 20 5.91 -16.77 -1.12
N ALA A 21 5.42 -17.84 -0.48
CA ALA A 21 5.47 -19.19 -1.02
C ALA A 21 4.62 -19.37 -2.29
N THR A 22 3.64 -18.49 -2.56
CA THR A 22 2.83 -18.56 -3.79
C THR A 22 3.48 -17.85 -4.97
N LEU A 23 4.58 -17.12 -4.75
CA LEU A 23 5.21 -16.30 -5.79
C LEU A 23 6.30 -17.06 -6.53
N GLN A 24 6.43 -16.78 -7.83
CA GLN A 24 7.60 -17.23 -8.59
C GLN A 24 8.84 -16.46 -8.11
N SER A 25 10.01 -17.11 -8.16
CA SER A 25 11.28 -16.54 -7.69
C SER A 25 11.59 -15.16 -8.31
N ALA A 26 11.15 -14.89 -9.54
CA ALA A 26 11.37 -13.62 -10.24
C ALA A 26 10.64 -12.42 -9.59
N TYR A 27 9.56 -12.66 -8.84
CA TYR A 27 8.75 -11.62 -8.20
C TYR A 27 9.00 -11.47 -6.69
N LEU A 28 9.84 -12.33 -6.12
CA LEU A 28 10.04 -12.40 -4.68
C LEU A 28 10.62 -11.08 -4.13
N GLU A 29 11.69 -10.56 -4.75
CA GLU A 29 12.32 -9.32 -4.30
C GLU A 29 11.41 -8.10 -4.45
N SER A 30 10.62 -8.04 -5.53
CA SER A 30 9.65 -6.96 -5.70
C SER A 30 8.54 -7.01 -4.65
N ALA A 31 8.09 -8.21 -4.28
CA ALA A 31 7.07 -8.38 -3.24
C ALA A 31 7.61 -8.01 -1.86
N ILE A 32 8.83 -8.42 -1.53
CA ILE A 32 9.49 -8.03 -0.27
C ILE A 32 9.62 -6.51 -0.21
N CYS A 33 10.07 -5.86 -1.29
CA CYS A 33 10.17 -4.41 -1.37
C CYS A 33 8.81 -3.72 -1.16
N ALA A 34 7.75 -4.22 -1.79
CA ALA A 34 6.40 -3.66 -1.64
C ALA A 34 5.87 -3.80 -0.21
N ILE A 35 6.09 -4.95 0.45
CA ILE A 35 5.66 -5.19 1.82
C ILE A 35 6.41 -4.27 2.79
N VAL A 36 7.74 -4.17 2.67
CA VAL A 36 8.55 -3.27 3.51
C VAL A 36 8.11 -1.81 3.30
N ALA A 37 7.84 -1.39 2.07
CA ALA A 37 7.34 -0.05 1.79
C ALA A 37 5.97 0.21 2.44
N ALA A 38 5.06 -0.77 2.40
CA ALA A 38 3.74 -0.67 3.04
C ALA A 38 3.85 -0.58 4.57
N GLU A 39 4.73 -1.38 5.20
CA GLU A 39 4.98 -1.32 6.65
C GLU A 39 5.60 0.02 7.06
N CYS A 40 6.60 0.50 6.31
CA CYS A 40 7.22 1.80 6.56
C CYS A 40 6.20 2.94 6.43
N LEU A 41 5.36 2.92 5.41
CA LEU A 41 4.30 3.92 5.25
C LEU A 41 3.30 3.84 6.41
N SER A 42 2.83 2.64 6.76
CA SER A 42 1.86 2.43 7.84
C SER A 42 2.38 2.92 9.19
N ASN A 43 3.65 2.66 9.48
CA ASN A 43 4.31 3.17 10.68
C ASN A 43 4.41 4.70 10.65
N ALA A 44 4.83 5.28 9.53
CA ALA A 44 4.97 6.73 9.39
C ALA A 44 3.64 7.46 9.55
N VAL A 45 2.55 6.99 8.93
CA VAL A 45 1.23 7.64 9.02
C VAL A 45 0.54 7.45 10.37
N ASN A 46 0.97 6.45 11.17
CA ASN A 46 0.44 6.19 12.50
C ASN A 46 1.10 7.05 13.59
N GLU A 47 2.16 7.79 13.26
CA GLU A 47 2.81 8.70 14.21
C GLU A 47 1.87 9.83 14.64
N ILE A 48 1.94 10.19 15.93
CA ILE A 48 1.14 11.29 16.48
C ILE A 48 1.56 12.59 15.78
N GLY A 49 0.59 13.26 15.16
CA GLY A 49 0.84 14.51 14.45
C GLY A 49 1.37 14.34 13.03
N PHE A 50 1.16 13.17 12.40
CA PHE A 50 1.46 12.99 10.98
C PHE A 50 0.77 14.07 10.13
N ASP A 51 1.58 14.85 9.41
CA ASP A 51 1.13 15.96 8.59
C ASP A 51 0.77 15.47 7.18
N ASN A 52 -0.53 15.24 6.97
CA ASN A 52 -1.07 14.79 5.69
C ASN A 52 -0.87 15.82 4.57
N GLU A 53 -0.85 17.11 4.87
CA GLU A 53 -0.67 18.17 3.87
C GLU A 53 0.78 18.21 3.40
N ALA A 54 1.74 18.14 4.32
CA ALA A 54 3.16 18.05 3.99
C ALA A 54 3.47 16.77 3.19
N PHE A 55 2.88 15.63 3.56
CA PHE A 55 3.03 14.39 2.81
C PHE A 55 2.51 14.53 1.37
N ALA A 56 1.29 15.05 1.20
CA ALA A 56 0.70 15.26 -0.11
C ALA A 56 1.52 16.25 -0.97
N LEU A 57 2.00 17.35 -0.38
CA LEU A 57 2.88 18.31 -1.04
C LEU A 57 4.18 17.65 -1.52
N ALA A 58 4.81 16.85 -0.66
CA ALA A 58 6.06 16.16 -1.00
C ALA A 58 5.87 15.17 -2.17
N VAL A 59 4.76 14.42 -2.21
CA VAL A 59 4.39 13.58 -3.36
C VAL A 59 4.17 14.43 -4.61
N GLY A 60 3.45 15.55 -4.49
CA GLY A 60 3.19 16.49 -5.59
C GLY A 60 4.44 17.14 -6.20
N CYS A 61 5.54 17.20 -5.45
CA CYS A 61 6.84 17.69 -5.90
C CYS A 61 7.72 16.62 -6.60
N GLN A 62 7.34 15.34 -6.56
CA GLN A 62 8.11 14.26 -7.21
C GLN A 62 8.00 14.31 -8.75
N HIS A 63 8.80 13.52 -9.45
CA HIS A 63 8.64 13.32 -10.90
C HIS A 63 7.25 12.74 -11.24
N ARG A 64 6.70 13.11 -12.40
CA ARG A 64 5.34 12.72 -12.82
C ARG A 64 5.11 11.21 -12.83
N THR A 65 6.11 10.42 -13.23
CA THR A 65 6.04 8.96 -13.21
C THR A 65 5.99 8.37 -11.80
N LEU A 66 6.62 9.03 -10.82
CA LEU A 66 6.54 8.64 -9.41
C LEU A 66 5.18 9.02 -8.82
N GLN A 67 4.64 10.20 -9.15
CA GLN A 67 3.28 10.60 -8.76
C GLN A 67 2.25 9.57 -9.25
N GLN A 68 2.35 9.14 -10.52
CA GLN A 68 1.51 8.09 -11.08
C GLN A 68 1.68 6.74 -10.35
N SER A 69 2.92 6.38 -10.00
CA SER A 69 3.20 5.14 -9.28
C SER A 69 2.60 5.12 -7.87
N VAL A 70 2.66 6.24 -7.14
CA VAL A 70 2.00 6.40 -5.84
C VAL A 70 0.49 6.27 -5.99
N MET A 71 -0.11 6.89 -7.01
CA MET A 71 -1.56 6.73 -7.27
C MET A 71 -1.95 5.28 -7.56
N ARG A 72 -1.15 4.53 -8.32
CA ARG A 72 -1.41 3.09 -8.54
C ARG A 72 -1.40 2.30 -7.22
N ALA A 73 -0.45 2.59 -6.33
CA ALA A 73 -0.40 1.95 -5.02
C ALA A 73 -1.63 2.30 -4.16
N LEU A 74 -2.06 3.56 -4.15
CA LEU A 74 -3.27 4.00 -3.43
C LEU A 74 -4.54 3.31 -3.95
N VAL A 75 -4.68 3.17 -5.28
CA VAL A 75 -5.82 2.45 -5.86
C VAL A 75 -5.77 0.96 -5.52
N ALA A 76 -4.60 0.33 -5.50
CA ALA A 76 -4.46 -1.05 -5.07
C ALA A 76 -4.88 -1.25 -3.59
N VAL A 77 -4.52 -0.31 -2.71
CA VAL A 77 -4.98 -0.30 -1.31
C VAL A 77 -6.50 -0.14 -1.23
N ALA A 78 -7.07 0.78 -1.99
CA ALA A 78 -8.52 0.97 -2.03
C ALA A 78 -9.26 -0.29 -2.51
N ASN A 79 -8.78 -0.94 -3.57
CA ASN A 79 -9.36 -2.19 -4.05
C ASN A 79 -9.28 -3.30 -3.00
N GLN A 80 -8.15 -3.43 -2.28
CA GLN A 80 -8.03 -4.40 -1.20
C GLN A 80 -9.01 -4.13 -0.06
N LEU A 81 -9.17 -2.88 0.38
CA LEU A 81 -10.11 -2.52 1.44
C LEU A 81 -11.57 -2.69 1.01
N ALA A 82 -11.88 -2.43 -0.26
CA ALA A 82 -13.20 -2.67 -0.83
C ALA A 82 -13.53 -4.18 -0.86
N THR A 83 -12.58 -5.03 -1.27
CA THR A 83 -12.71 -6.50 -1.19
C THR A 83 -12.91 -6.95 0.25
N SER A 84 -12.08 -6.48 1.19
CA SER A 84 -12.25 -6.77 2.62
C SER A 84 -13.63 -6.36 3.14
N TYR A 85 -14.16 -5.22 2.70
CA TYR A 85 -15.50 -4.78 3.06
C TYR A 85 -16.59 -5.74 2.54
N ALA A 86 -16.49 -6.15 1.27
CA ALA A 86 -17.42 -7.09 0.65
C ALA A 86 -17.40 -8.48 1.32
N GLU A 87 -16.24 -8.89 1.83
CA GLU A 87 -16.06 -10.16 2.56
C GLU A 87 -16.41 -10.08 4.05
N GLY A 88 -16.73 -8.89 4.57
CA GLY A 88 -16.98 -8.70 6.01
C GLY A 88 -15.71 -8.67 6.87
N ASN A 89 -14.53 -8.54 6.25
CA ASN A 89 -13.22 -8.48 6.89
C ASN A 89 -12.87 -7.04 7.35
N TYR A 90 -13.72 -6.43 8.16
CA TYR A 90 -13.52 -5.08 8.72
C TYR A 90 -14.11 -4.97 10.13
N ASP A 91 -13.77 -3.90 10.86
CA ASP A 91 -14.39 -3.54 12.14
C ASP A 91 -14.70 -2.04 12.22
N LEU A 92 -15.28 -1.60 13.35
CA LEU A 92 -15.71 -0.20 13.55
C LEU A 92 -14.56 0.81 13.42
N ARG A 93 -13.30 0.41 13.59
CA ARG A 93 -12.12 1.29 13.50
C ARG A 93 -11.80 1.65 12.06
N ASN A 94 -12.04 0.74 11.10
CA ASN A 94 -11.71 0.95 9.68
C ASN A 94 -12.93 0.99 8.75
N GLU A 95 -14.16 0.84 9.27
CA GLU A 95 -15.38 0.84 8.46
C GLU A 95 -15.49 2.07 7.53
N ALA A 96 -15.21 3.27 8.04
CA ALA A 96 -15.26 4.49 7.25
C ALA A 96 -14.24 4.49 6.09
N ALA A 97 -13.03 3.97 6.35
CA ALA A 97 -12.00 3.83 5.31
C ALA A 97 -12.42 2.80 4.25
N CYS A 98 -13.00 1.68 4.66
CA CYS A 98 -13.55 0.66 3.76
C CYS A 98 -14.69 1.22 2.87
N LYS A 99 -15.61 2.01 3.44
CA LYS A 99 -16.68 2.67 2.68
C LYS A 99 -16.13 3.65 1.65
N LEU A 100 -15.14 4.47 2.03
CA LEU A 100 -14.46 5.36 1.09
C LEU A 100 -13.75 4.58 -0.02
N ALA A 101 -13.08 3.48 0.32
CA ALA A 101 -12.40 2.63 -0.63
C ALA A 101 -13.34 2.02 -1.68
N VAL A 102 -14.56 1.63 -1.30
CA VAL A 102 -15.62 1.18 -2.22
C VAL A 102 -15.99 2.27 -3.22
N GLU A 103 -16.13 3.53 -2.78
CA GLU A 103 -16.44 4.62 -3.70
C GLU A 103 -15.27 4.95 -4.64
N ILE A 104 -14.02 4.89 -4.14
CA ILE A 104 -12.82 5.06 -4.98
C ILE A 104 -12.75 3.95 -6.05
N ALA A 105 -13.06 2.70 -5.69
CA ALA A 105 -13.01 1.56 -6.61
C ALA A 105 -14.05 1.64 -7.75
N LYS A 106 -15.11 2.43 -7.59
CA LYS A 106 -16.13 2.66 -8.63
C LYS A 106 -15.71 3.71 -9.67
N LEU A 107 -14.64 4.47 -9.42
CA LEU A 107 -14.21 5.53 -10.32
C LEU A 107 -13.73 4.92 -11.64
N GLU A 108 -14.38 5.28 -12.75
CA GLU A 108 -14.07 4.79 -14.10
C GLU A 108 -12.80 5.42 -14.71
N PHE A 109 -12.04 6.20 -13.95
CA PHE A 109 -10.77 6.73 -14.40
C PHE A 109 -9.76 5.57 -14.44
N GLY A 110 -9.29 5.24 -15.64
CA GLY A 110 -8.31 4.17 -15.84
C GLY A 110 -7.14 4.31 -14.86
N LEU A 111 -6.71 3.17 -14.29
CA LEU A 111 -5.46 3.09 -13.54
C LEU A 111 -4.38 3.84 -14.34
N PRO A 112 -3.65 4.80 -13.75
CA PRO A 112 -2.65 5.59 -14.48
C PRO A 112 -1.62 4.65 -15.10
N PHE A 113 -1.84 4.33 -16.38
CA PHE A 113 -1.16 3.35 -17.25
C PHE A 113 -0.69 2.05 -16.56
N ILE A 114 -1.35 0.94 -16.90
CA ILE A 114 -0.64 -0.31 -17.24
C ILE A 114 -0.12 -0.14 -18.67
#